data_AF-A2FU05-F1
#
_entry.id   AF-A2FU05-F1
#
_cell.length_a   1.000
_cell.length_b   1.000
_cell.length_c   1.000
_cell.angle_alpha   90.00
_cell.angle_beta   90.00
_cell.angle_gamma   90.00
#
_symmetry.space_group_name_H-M   'P 1'
#
loop_
_entity.id
_entity.type
_entity.pdbx_description
1 polymer ?
#
loop_
_entity_poly.entity_id
_entity_poly.type
_entity_poly.pdbx_seq_one_letter_code
_entity_poly.pdbx_strand_id
1 'polypeptide(L)'
;MQTKKMSSRSLFSPKEDEKLIMLVERCGKKVDWRTISFDMEGRTPRQYRERYNNYLNPNLNKQEWTHFEDEILISQYNKIGSKWQQISEMFAGRTVAAVRNRFLLLKKKQNSNFSRSDSTTDSEYDMKSEVKTAIVQQIPLPLFEIPKDSIFYCNV
;
A
#
# COMPACT_ATOMS: atom_id res chain seq x y z
N MET A 1 -11.42 7.08 35.08
CA MET A 1 -10.59 7.37 33.89
C MET A 1 -11.37 6.95 32.67
N GLN A 2 -11.85 7.89 31.86
CA GLN A 2 -12.66 7.58 30.68
C GLN A 2 -11.74 7.12 29.55
N THR A 3 -11.82 5.85 29.15
CA THR A 3 -11.09 5.35 27.98
C THR A 3 -11.87 5.72 26.72
N LYS A 4 -11.45 6.82 26.07
CA LYS A 4 -12.04 7.30 24.82
C LYS A 4 -11.87 6.20 23.75
N LYS A 5 -12.98 5.65 23.25
CA LYS A 5 -13.00 4.57 22.25
C LYS A 5 -12.31 5.05 20.98
N MET A 6 -11.13 4.49 20.68
CA MET A 6 -10.33 4.86 19.51
C MET A 6 -11.03 4.40 18.22
N SER A 7 -11.37 5.33 17.33
CA SER A 7 -11.89 5.01 16.00
C SER A 7 -10.77 4.51 15.09
N SER A 8 -10.94 3.31 14.51
CA SER A 8 -9.95 2.61 13.70
C SER A 8 -9.63 3.26 12.35
N ARG A 9 -10.32 4.35 11.97
CA ARG A 9 -10.15 5.05 10.68
C ARG A 9 -10.00 6.57 10.81
N SER A 10 -9.63 7.08 11.98
CA SER A 10 -9.46 8.53 12.19
C SER A 10 -8.25 9.09 11.42
N LEU A 11 -8.48 10.07 10.54
CA LEU A 11 -7.41 10.77 9.82
C LEU A 11 -6.58 11.63 10.79
N PHE A 12 -5.28 11.77 10.52
CA PHE A 12 -4.43 12.75 11.20
C PHE A 12 -4.83 14.15 10.79
N SER A 13 -5.14 15.00 11.76
CA SER A 13 -5.38 16.42 11.53
C SER A 13 -4.05 17.18 11.38
N PRO A 14 -4.02 18.31 10.66
CA PRO A 14 -2.81 19.12 10.53
C PRO A 14 -2.23 19.56 11.87
N LYS A 15 -3.09 19.91 12.84
CA LYS A 15 -2.67 20.28 14.21
C LYS A 15 -1.99 19.12 14.96
N GLU A 16 -2.48 17.89 14.74
CA GLU A 16 -1.81 16.70 15.29
C GLU A 16 -0.46 16.48 14.62
N ASP A 17 -0.36 16.65 13.29
CA ASP A 17 0.91 16.50 12.58
C ASP A 17 1.95 17.55 13.00
N GLU A 18 1.56 18.82 13.16
CA GLU A 18 2.41 19.90 13.67
C GLU A 18 2.96 19.56 15.05
N LYS A 19 2.09 19.11 15.97
CA LYS A 19 2.50 18.69 17.30
C LYS A 19 3.43 17.48 17.25
N LEU A 20 3.16 16.51 16.38
CA LEU A 20 4.01 15.33 16.21
C LEU A 20 5.42 15.72 15.73
N ILE A 21 5.53 16.61 14.74
CA ILE A 21 6.82 17.10 14.23
C ILE A 21 7.60 17.78 15.35
N MET A 22 6.98 18.73 16.06
CA MET A 22 7.61 19.43 17.19
C MET A 22 8.16 18.49 18.25
N LEU A 23 7.36 17.48 18.64
CA LEU A 23 7.76 16.51 19.66
C LEU A 23 8.93 15.63 19.20
N VAL A 24 8.92 15.22 17.94
CA VAL A 24 10.01 14.44 17.34
C VAL A 24 11.31 15.24 17.31
N GLU A 25 11.24 16.52 16.90
CA GLU A 25 12.40 17.42 16.89
C GLU A 25 12.98 17.61 18.30
N ARG A 26 12.11 17.74 19.32
CA ARG A 26 12.51 17.88 20.72
C ARG A 26 13.20 16.62 21.28
N CYS A 27 12.83 15.42 20.82
CA CYS A 27 13.45 14.16 21.28
C CYS A 27 14.87 13.93 20.75
N GLY A 28 15.32 14.68 19.72
CA GLY A 28 16.67 14.58 19.19
C GLY A 28 16.96 13.22 18.50
N LYS A 29 18.12 12.61 18.80
CA LYS A 29 18.65 11.44 18.05
C LYS A 29 17.84 10.16 18.19
N LYS A 30 17.08 9.99 19.27
CA LYS A 30 16.26 8.78 19.52
C LYS A 30 14.86 9.17 19.95
N VAL A 31 13.92 8.96 19.05
CA VAL A 31 12.50 9.26 19.28
C VAL A 31 11.87 8.14 20.10
N ASP A 32 11.38 8.47 21.30
CA ASP A 32 10.55 7.57 22.09
C ASP A 32 9.07 7.81 21.80
N TRP A 33 8.51 6.96 20.94
CA TRP A 33 7.10 7.03 20.53
C TRP A 33 6.12 6.81 21.68
N ARG A 34 6.53 6.16 22.78
CA ARG A 34 5.66 5.98 23.95
C ARG A 34 5.45 7.31 24.66
N THR A 35 6.52 8.05 24.87
CA THR A 35 6.49 9.40 25.45
C THR A 35 5.68 10.36 24.58
N ILE A 36 5.90 10.35 23.26
CA ILE A 36 5.12 11.17 22.32
C ILE A 36 3.63 10.82 22.38
N SER A 37 3.29 9.54 22.46
CA SER A 37 1.90 9.09 22.53
C SER A 37 1.22 9.49 23.84
N PHE A 38 1.97 9.68 24.92
CA PHE A 38 1.44 10.20 26.19
C PHE A 38 1.14 11.70 26.07
N ASP A 39 2.05 12.46 25.46
CA ASP A 39 1.87 13.90 25.20
C ASP A 39 0.77 14.19 24.17
N MET A 40 0.55 13.26 23.23
CA MET A 40 -0.47 13.31 22.18
C MET A 40 -1.54 12.25 22.42
N GLU A 41 -2.44 12.52 23.36
CA GLU A 41 -3.58 11.64 23.65
C GLU A 41 -4.40 11.31 22.38
N GLY A 42 -4.91 10.08 22.29
CA GLY A 42 -5.91 9.70 21.28
C GLY A 42 -5.46 8.74 20.17
N ARG A 43 -4.16 8.43 20.08
CA ARG A 43 -3.62 7.40 19.17
C ARG A 43 -2.54 6.58 19.85
N THR A 44 -2.20 5.44 19.25
CA THR A 44 -1.15 4.55 19.74
C THR A 44 0.25 5.00 19.30
N PRO A 45 1.33 4.65 20.04
CA PRO A 45 2.71 4.93 19.64
C PRO A 45 3.05 4.45 18.23
N ARG A 46 2.50 3.27 17.86
CA ARG A 46 2.67 2.69 16.52
C ARG A 46 2.12 3.61 15.43
N GLN A 47 0.92 4.16 15.64
CA GLN A 47 0.30 5.07 14.66
C GLN A 47 1.10 6.35 14.48
N TYR A 48 1.62 6.95 15.57
CA TYR A 48 2.49 8.12 15.48
C TYR A 48 3.79 7.83 14.72
N ARG A 49 4.44 6.70 15.02
CA ARG A 49 5.62 6.24 14.29
C ARG A 49 5.35 6.05 12.80
N GLU A 50 4.27 5.35 12.46
CA GLU A 50 3.88 5.11 11.07
C GLU A 50 3.55 6.43 10.35
N ARG A 51 2.85 7.37 11.00
CA ARG A 51 2.54 8.68 10.43
C ARG A 51 3.81 9.48 10.13
N TYR A 52 4.72 9.55 11.10
CA TYR A 52 5.96 10.29 10.92
C TYR A 52 6.82 9.67 9.82
N ASN A 53 7.08 8.37 9.90
CA ASN A 53 7.98 7.68 8.98
C ASN A 53 7.46 7.62 7.54
N ASN A 54 6.14 7.62 7.34
CA ASN A 54 5.55 7.49 6.01
C ASN A 54 5.17 8.83 5.35
N TYR A 55 4.97 9.90 6.14
CA TYR A 55 4.41 11.15 5.61
C TYR A 55 5.10 12.43 6.10
N LEU A 56 5.51 12.51 7.37
CA LEU A 56 5.99 13.77 7.95
C LEU A 56 7.50 13.94 7.90
N ASN A 57 8.25 12.84 7.88
CA ASN A 57 9.71 12.87 7.89
C ASN A 57 10.25 13.72 6.69
N PRO A 58 11.07 14.75 6.95
CA PRO A 58 11.57 15.65 5.90
C PRO A 58 12.46 14.95 4.88
N ASN A 59 13.06 13.81 5.23
CA ASN A 59 13.92 13.03 4.32
C ASN A 59 13.13 12.21 3.29
N LEU A 60 11.79 12.25 3.34
CA LEU A 60 10.95 11.51 2.39
C LEU A 60 10.88 12.24 1.06
N ASN A 61 10.99 11.45 -0.02
CA ASN A 61 10.77 11.93 -1.36
C ASN A 61 9.26 12.10 -1.62
N LYS A 62 8.84 13.38 -1.68
CA LYS A 62 7.45 13.81 -1.95
C LYS A 62 7.18 14.14 -3.42
N GLN A 63 8.16 13.96 -4.30
CA GLN A 63 7.98 14.21 -5.74
C GLN A 63 6.97 13.24 -6.35
N GLU A 64 6.44 13.58 -7.51
CA GLU A 64 5.60 12.67 -8.27
C GLU A 64 6.37 11.42 -8.72
N TRP A 65 5.65 10.33 -8.97
CA TRP A 65 6.24 9.10 -9.49
C TRP A 65 6.50 9.25 -10.98
N THR A 66 7.75 9.04 -11.37
CA THR A 66 8.16 9.08 -12.77
C THR A 66 7.81 7.77 -13.49
N HIS A 67 7.70 7.84 -14.82
CA HIS A 67 7.44 6.64 -15.62
C HIS A 67 8.56 5.59 -15.46
N PHE A 68 9.82 6.04 -15.38
CA PHE A 68 10.97 5.18 -15.14
C PHE A 68 10.87 4.44 -13.78
N GLU A 69 10.47 5.13 -12.73
CA GLU A 69 10.22 4.49 -11.43
C GLU A 69 9.09 3.45 -11.50
N ASP A 70 8.03 3.71 -12.26
CA ASP A 70 6.93 2.77 -12.46
C ASP A 70 7.38 1.49 -13.19
N GLU A 71 8.22 1.64 -14.22
CA GLU A 71 8.78 0.50 -14.94
C GLU A 71 9.65 -0.38 -14.05
N ILE A 72 10.52 0.22 -13.24
CA ILE A 72 11.31 -0.50 -12.24
C ILE A 72 10.39 -1.22 -11.26
N LEU A 73 9.37 -0.53 -10.75
CA LEU A 73 8.44 -1.08 -9.77
C LEU A 73 7.73 -2.33 -10.31
N ILE A 74 7.19 -2.25 -11.53
CA ILE A 74 6.52 -3.38 -12.19
C ILE A 74 7.51 -4.52 -12.47
N SER A 75 8.68 -4.19 -13.02
CA SER A 75 9.73 -5.17 -13.33
C SER A 75 10.16 -5.94 -12.10
N GLN A 76 10.40 -5.25 -10.97
CA GLN A 76 10.81 -5.89 -9.73
C GLN A 76 9.70 -6.71 -9.10
N TYR A 77 8.47 -6.20 -9.10
CA TYR A 77 7.33 -6.98 -8.62
C TYR A 77 7.16 -8.30 -9.41
N ASN A 78 7.37 -8.27 -10.73
CA ASN A 78 7.31 -9.47 -11.56
C ASN A 78 8.45 -10.47 -11.23
N LYS A 79 9.61 -10.00 -10.77
CA LYS A 79 10.75 -10.85 -10.40
C LYS A 79 10.63 -11.46 -9.02
N ILE A 80 10.25 -10.67 -8.01
CA ILE A 80 10.33 -11.08 -6.59
C ILE A 80 8.99 -11.06 -5.85
N GLY A 81 7.90 -10.64 -6.50
CA GLY A 81 6.56 -10.57 -5.93
C GLY A 81 6.37 -9.42 -4.94
N SER A 82 5.51 -9.60 -3.95
CA SER A 82 5.09 -8.59 -2.97
C SER A 82 6.11 -8.32 -1.85
N LYS A 83 7.40 -8.48 -2.13
CA LYS A 83 8.50 -8.20 -1.19
C LYS A 83 8.81 -6.70 -1.14
N TRP A 84 7.83 -5.92 -0.65
CA TRP A 84 7.85 -4.45 -0.72
C TRP A 84 9.05 -3.79 -0.06
N GLN A 85 9.58 -4.38 1.01
CA GLN A 85 10.77 -3.87 1.68
C GLN A 85 11.98 -3.90 0.73
N GLN A 86 12.24 -5.05 0.10
CA GLN A 86 13.32 -5.21 -0.88
C GLN A 86 13.11 -4.31 -2.10
N ILE A 87 11.87 -4.19 -2.60
CA ILE A 87 11.57 -3.30 -3.72
C ILE A 87 11.85 -1.84 -3.34
N SER A 88 11.49 -1.41 -2.12
CA SER A 88 11.67 -0.03 -1.68
C SER A 88 13.12 0.42 -1.57
N GLU A 89 14.06 -0.52 -1.37
CA GLU A 89 15.50 -0.23 -1.32
C GLU A 89 16.02 0.33 -2.65
N MET A 90 15.30 0.11 -3.76
CA MET A 90 15.64 0.66 -5.09
C MET A 90 15.16 2.10 -5.30
N PHE A 91 14.34 2.64 -4.39
CA PHE A 91 13.73 3.96 -4.52
C PHE A 91 14.17 4.86 -3.38
N ALA A 92 15.23 5.63 -3.61
CA ALA A 92 15.78 6.53 -2.60
C ALA A 92 14.71 7.52 -2.06
N GLY A 93 14.53 7.51 -0.74
CA GLY A 93 13.58 8.38 -0.06
C GLY A 93 12.10 7.98 -0.20
N ARG A 94 11.76 6.90 -0.93
CA ARG A 94 10.39 6.35 -0.96
C ARG A 94 10.23 5.31 0.14
N THR A 95 9.08 5.34 0.81
CA THR A 95 8.77 4.33 1.83
C THR A 95 8.17 3.07 1.21
N VAL A 96 8.27 1.96 1.93
CA VAL A 96 7.56 0.70 1.62
C VAL A 96 6.08 0.93 1.34
N ALA A 97 5.45 1.80 2.13
CA ALA A 97 4.05 2.16 1.96
C ALA A 97 3.79 2.91 0.64
N ALA A 98 4.65 3.88 0.29
CA ALA A 98 4.54 4.63 -0.96
C ALA A 98 4.67 3.70 -2.18
N VAL A 99 5.65 2.79 -2.17
CA VAL A 99 5.91 1.82 -3.23
C VAL A 99 4.71 0.89 -3.44
N ARG A 100 4.20 0.29 -2.35
CA ARG A 100 3.01 -0.57 -2.41
C ARG A 100 1.80 0.19 -2.92
N ASN A 101 1.57 1.40 -2.43
CA ASN A 101 0.43 2.23 -2.86
C ASN A 101 0.52 2.56 -4.35
N ARG A 102 1.71 2.91 -4.85
CA ARG A 102 1.92 3.18 -6.28
C ARG A 102 1.59 1.96 -7.13
N PHE A 103 2.09 0.79 -6.75
CA PHE A 103 1.81 -0.45 -7.48
C PHE A 103 0.31 -0.74 -7.55
N LEU A 104 -0.42 -0.58 -6.44
CA LEU A 104 -1.87 -0.79 -6.40
C LEU A 104 -2.62 0.19 -7.32
N LEU A 105 -2.17 1.44 -7.40
CA LEU A 105 -2.73 2.44 -8.33
C LEU A 105 -2.47 2.05 -9.79
N LEU A 106 -1.25 1.61 -10.12
CA LEU A 106 -0.90 1.14 -11.46
C LEU A 106 -1.77 -0.05 -11.87
N LYS A 107 -1.93 -1.04 -10.98
CA LYS A 107 -2.78 -2.21 -11.22
C LYS A 107 -4.24 -1.83 -11.43
N LYS A 108 -4.76 -0.88 -10.65
CA LYS A 108 -6.13 -0.36 -10.84
C LYS A 108 -6.30 0.33 -12.20
N LYS A 109 -5.31 1.13 -12.63
CA LYS A 109 -5.32 1.81 -13.93
C LYS A 109 -5.36 0.82 -15.10
N GLN A 110 -4.59 -0.28 -15.02
CA GLN A 110 -4.61 -1.35 -16.01
C GLN A 110 -6.00 -1.99 -16.13
N ASN A 111 -6.63 -2.33 -14.99
CA ASN A 111 -7.96 -2.93 -14.98
C ASN A 111 -9.04 -1.97 -15.52
N SER A 112 -8.93 -0.66 -15.26
CA SER A 112 -9.88 0.33 -15.80
C SER A 112 -9.72 0.58 -17.30
N ASN A 113 -8.51 0.41 -17.83
CA ASN A 113 -8.25 0.53 -19.27
C ASN A 113 -8.82 -0.67 -20.03
N PHE A 114 -8.77 -1.87 -19.44
CA PHE A 114 -9.40 -3.07 -20.00
C PHE A 114 -10.92 -2.95 -20.12
N SER A 115 -11.59 -2.28 -19.18
CA SER A 115 -13.05 -2.05 -19.24
C SER A 115 -13.49 -0.96 -20.22
N ARG A 116 -12.57 -0.16 -20.78
CA ARG A 116 -12.88 0.94 -21.71
C ARG A 116 -12.67 0.58 -23.18
N SER A 117 -11.96 -0.51 -23.47
CA SER A 117 -11.70 -0.96 -24.84
C SER A 117 -12.81 -1.82 -25.44
N ASP A 118 -13.94 -1.99 -24.73
CA ASP A 118 -15.08 -2.83 -25.17
C ASP A 118 -16.30 -2.00 -25.60
N SER A 119 -16.10 -0.75 -26.04
CA SER A 119 -17.21 0.16 -26.37
C SER A 119 -16.88 1.15 -27.50
N THR A 120 -16.35 0.65 -28.62
CA THR A 120 -16.41 1.24 -29.98
C THR A 120 -15.88 0.14 -30.92
N THR A 121 -16.68 -0.58 -31.69
CA THR A 121 -17.36 -0.09 -32.90
C THR A 121 -18.64 -0.87 -33.21
N ASP A 122 -19.69 -0.14 -33.52
CA ASP A 122 -20.95 -0.61 -34.09
C ASP A 122 -20.75 -0.89 -35.60
N SER A 123 -20.94 -2.14 -36.04
CA SER A 123 -21.32 -2.57 -37.42
C SER A 123 -21.18 -4.09 -37.56
N GLU A 124 -22.33 -4.71 -37.79
CA GLU A 124 -22.58 -6.08 -38.24
C GLU A 124 -21.69 -6.54 -39.41
N TYR A 125 -20.96 -7.66 -39.27
CA TYR A 125 -20.71 -8.63 -40.35
C TYR A 125 -20.24 -9.98 -39.80
N ASP A 126 -20.99 -11.02 -40.14
CA ASP A 126 -20.79 -12.43 -39.85
C ASP A 126 -19.92 -13.08 -40.96
N MET A 127 -18.81 -13.75 -40.61
CA MET A 127 -18.37 -14.98 -41.29
C MET A 127 -17.19 -15.70 -40.62
N LYS A 128 -17.35 -17.02 -40.52
CA LYS A 128 -16.45 -18.06 -39.98
C LYS A 128 -15.02 -18.03 -40.54
N SER A 129 -14.02 -18.27 -39.69
CA SER A 129 -12.92 -19.20 -40.01
C SER A 129 -12.23 -19.70 -38.74
N GLU A 130 -12.11 -21.02 -38.67
CA GLU A 130 -11.71 -21.81 -37.52
C GLU A 130 -10.22 -21.72 -37.17
N VAL A 131 -9.92 -22.35 -36.03
CA VAL A 131 -8.65 -23.00 -35.64
C VAL A 131 -7.64 -22.15 -34.87
N LYS A 132 -7.78 -22.19 -33.54
CA LYS A 132 -6.82 -22.92 -32.67
C LYS A 132 -7.56 -23.55 -31.47
N THR A 133 -8.00 -24.78 -31.71
CA THR A 133 -8.00 -25.97 -30.81
C THR A 133 -6.90 -25.86 -29.74
N ALA A 134 -7.09 -26.13 -28.44
CA ALA A 134 -7.74 -27.26 -27.76
C ALA A 134 -8.25 -26.81 -26.37
N ILE A 135 -9.52 -27.05 -25.97
CA ILE A 135 -10.03 -28.24 -25.24
C ILE A 135 -9.27 -28.48 -23.91
N VAL A 136 -9.85 -28.60 -22.71
CA VAL A 136 -11.20 -28.53 -22.13
C VAL A 136 -10.98 -28.40 -20.61
N GLN A 137 -11.81 -27.58 -19.97
CA GLN A 137 -12.43 -27.69 -18.63
C GLN A 137 -11.74 -28.41 -17.44
N GLN A 138 -11.97 -27.78 -16.28
CA GLN A 138 -11.85 -28.27 -14.89
C GLN A 138 -10.47 -28.20 -14.22
N ILE A 139 -10.14 -27.03 -13.68
CA ILE A 139 -9.43 -26.94 -12.39
C ILE A 139 -10.20 -25.93 -11.54
N PRO A 140 -10.75 -26.32 -10.37
CA PRO A 140 -11.46 -25.38 -9.51
C PRO A 140 -10.48 -24.31 -9.03
N LEU A 141 -10.90 -23.05 -9.08
CA LEU A 141 -10.20 -21.96 -8.39
C LEU A 141 -9.91 -22.44 -6.96
N PRO A 142 -8.65 -22.43 -6.47
CA PRO A 142 -8.44 -22.65 -5.07
C PRO A 142 -9.06 -21.46 -4.36
N LEU A 143 -10.22 -21.67 -3.72
CA LEU A 143 -10.54 -20.93 -2.51
C LEU A 143 -9.34 -21.18 -1.59
N PHE A 144 -8.45 -20.19 -1.51
CA PHE A 144 -7.49 -20.15 -0.41
C PHE A 144 -8.31 -19.83 0.84
N GLU A 145 -8.95 -20.86 1.39
CA GLU A 145 -9.42 -20.87 2.76
C GLU A 145 -8.20 -20.59 3.63
N ILE A 146 -8.22 -19.44 4.29
CA ILE A 146 -7.24 -19.09 5.31
C ILE A 146 -7.41 -20.16 6.41
N PRO A 147 -6.40 -21.00 6.69
CA PRO A 147 -6.50 -21.99 7.76
C PRO A 147 -6.71 -21.27 9.09
N LYS A 148 -7.76 -21.65 9.82
CA LYS A 148 -8.03 -21.14 11.18
C LYS A 148 -6.99 -21.58 12.22
N ASP A 149 -6.00 -22.38 11.79
CA ASP A 149 -4.94 -22.94 12.64
C ASP A 149 -3.54 -22.43 12.28
N SER A 150 -3.41 -21.29 11.59
CA SER A 150 -2.08 -20.71 11.36
C SER A 150 -1.52 -20.13 12.66
N ILE A 151 -0.37 -20.68 13.04
CA ILE A 151 0.32 -20.70 14.33
C ILE A 151 0.85 -19.34 14.84
N PHE A 152 0.23 -18.23 14.47
CA PHE A 152 0.45 -16.93 15.12
C PHE A 152 -0.62 -16.66 16.19
N TYR A 153 -0.71 -17.61 17.13
CA TYR A 153 -1.13 -17.41 18.52
C TYR A 153 0.13 -17.78 19.35
N CYS A 154 0.68 -16.95 20.24
CA CYS A 154 0.11 -16.59 21.52
C CYS A 154 0.97 -15.54 22.28
N ASN A 155 0.32 -14.89 23.25
CA ASN A 155 0.80 -14.14 24.43
C ASN A 155 1.22 -12.68 24.16
N VAL A 156 0.53 -11.65 24.68
CA VAL A 156 -0.25 -11.49 25.94
C VAL A 156 -1.49 -10.64 25.69
#